data_AF-A0A7J3XDY8-F1
#
_entry.id   AF-A0A7J3XDY8-F1
#
_cell.length_a   1.000
_cell.length_b   1.000
_cell.length_c   1.000
_cell.angle_alpha   90.00
_cell.angle_beta   90.00
_cell.angle_gamma   90.00
#
_symmetry.space_group_name_H-M   'P 1'
#
loop_
_entity.id
_entity.type
_entity.pdbx_description
1 polymer ?
#
loop_
_entity_poly.entity_id
_entity_poly.type
_entity_poly.pdbx_seq_one_letter_code
_entity_poly.pdbx_strand_id
1 'polypeptide(L)'
;MPRVSGIVLDRFTGDPIQGALVIICGRRTTSDSEGRFSFEDVPVGRCFASCYAEGYESAARVVDVTGDITLTFLLTPKVGLL
;
A
#
# COMPACT_ATOMS: atom_id res chain seq x y z
N MET A 1 -12.33 -14.49 6.35
CA MET A 1 -11.82 -13.39 7.20
C MET A 1 -11.80 -12.12 6.35
N PRO A 2 -11.66 -10.90 6.91
CA PRO A 2 -11.67 -9.66 6.12
C PRO A 2 -10.72 -9.63 4.93
N ARG A 3 -11.14 -8.96 3.85
CA ARG A 3 -10.28 -8.61 2.72
C ARG A 3 -9.71 -7.20 2.90
N VAL A 4 -8.43 -7.03 2.60
CA VAL A 4 -7.80 -5.71 2.50
C VAL A 4 -7.33 -5.49 1.07
N SER A 5 -7.94 -4.53 0.38
CA SER A 5 -7.56 -4.17 -0.99
C SER A 5 -7.15 -2.71 -1.09
N GLY A 6 -6.61 -2.31 -2.23
CA GLY A 6 -6.24 -0.91 -2.40
C GLY A 6 -5.52 -0.60 -3.69
N ILE A 7 -5.03 0.63 -3.74
CA ILE A 7 -4.24 1.16 -4.84
C ILE A 7 -3.02 1.93 -4.29
N VAL A 8 -1.90 1.83 -5.01
CA VAL A 8 -0.68 2.61 -4.78
C VAL A 8 -0.53 3.59 -5.92
N LEU A 9 -0.41 4.87 -5.59
CA LEU A 9 -0.36 5.97 -6.55
C LEU A 9 0.81 6.92 -6.24
N ASP A 10 1.34 7.53 -7.29
CA ASP A 10 2.19 8.70 -7.19
C ASP A 10 1.38 9.85 -6.58
N ARG A 11 1.94 10.49 -5.55
CA ARG A 11 1.24 11.55 -4.81
C ARG A 11 0.95 12.79 -5.65
N PHE A 12 1.80 13.10 -6.63
CA PHE A 12 1.72 14.34 -7.39
C PHE A 12 1.06 14.15 -8.74
N THR A 13 1.36 13.05 -9.44
CA THR A 13 0.78 12.79 -10.76
C THR A 13 -0.54 12.04 -10.68
N GLY A 14 -0.74 11.25 -9.61
CA GLY A 14 -1.89 10.33 -9.49
C GLY A 14 -1.73 9.06 -10.33
N ASP A 15 -0.58 8.85 -10.96
CA ASP A 15 -0.32 7.66 -11.76
C ASP A 15 -0.18 6.42 -10.87
N PRO A 16 -0.63 5.23 -11.33
CA PRO A 16 -0.45 3.99 -10.59
C PRO A 16 1.01 3.58 -10.50
N ILE A 17 1.41 3.13 -9.31
CA ILE A 17 2.76 2.60 -9.09
C ILE A 17 2.70 1.08 -9.12
N GLN A 18 3.23 0.50 -10.20
CA GLN A 18 3.41 -0.94 -10.35
C GLN A 18 4.59 -1.45 -9.49
N GLY A 19 4.46 -2.66 -8.95
CA GLY A 19 5.57 -3.35 -8.28
C GLY A 19 5.91 -2.80 -6.88
N ALA A 20 5.06 -1.92 -6.33
CA ALA A 20 5.22 -1.45 -4.96
C ALA A 20 5.00 -2.60 -3.97
N LEU A 21 5.94 -2.80 -3.05
CA LEU A 21 5.83 -3.76 -1.96
C LEU A 21 4.88 -3.20 -0.90
N VAL A 22 3.74 -3.86 -0.73
CA VAL A 22 2.74 -3.54 0.30
C VAL A 22 2.85 -4.58 1.41
N ILE A 23 2.91 -4.12 2.67
CA ILE A 23 2.95 -4.98 3.86
C ILE A 23 1.80 -4.58 4.78
N ILE A 24 0.92 -5.53 5.11
CA ILE A 24 -0.24 -5.31 5.99
C ILE A 24 -0.30 -6.44 7.02
N CYS A 25 -0.32 -6.08 8.30
CA CYS A 25 -0.33 -7.04 9.41
C CYS A 25 0.75 -8.14 9.27
N GLY A 26 1.95 -7.78 8.80
CA GLY A 26 3.07 -8.71 8.57
C GLY A 26 2.99 -9.55 7.28
N ARG A 27 1.88 -9.48 6.54
CA ARG A 27 1.72 -10.12 5.22
C ARG A 27 2.22 -9.20 4.13
N ARG A 28 2.71 -9.76 3.02
CA ARG A 28 3.28 -8.99 1.90
C ARG A 28 2.62 -9.32 0.57
N THR A 29 2.49 -8.33 -0.30
CA THR A 29 2.09 -8.47 -1.71
C THR A 29 2.74 -7.35 -2.53
N THR A 30 2.63 -7.41 -3.86
CA THR A 30 3.10 -6.35 -4.76
C THR A 30 1.94 -5.77 -5.55
N SER A 31 1.95 -4.47 -5.81
CA SER A 31 0.95 -3.85 -6.67
C SER A 31 1.10 -4.30 -8.14
N ASP A 32 -0.03 -4.47 -8.83
CA ASP A 32 -0.09 -4.80 -10.25
C ASP A 32 0.17 -3.58 -11.16
N SER A 33 0.05 -3.75 -12.49
CA SER A 33 0.26 -2.68 -13.48
C SER A 33 -0.72 -1.51 -13.36
N GLU A 34 -1.86 -1.70 -12.68
CA GLU A 34 -2.83 -0.64 -12.39
C GLU A 34 -2.68 -0.13 -10.95
N GLY A 35 -1.56 -0.46 -10.29
CA GLY A 35 -1.24 -0.06 -8.92
C GLY A 35 -2.08 -0.77 -7.86
N ARG A 36 -2.91 -1.76 -8.23
CA ARG A 36 -3.82 -2.40 -7.30
C ARG A 36 -3.14 -3.50 -6.50
N PHE A 37 -3.59 -3.69 -5.27
CA PHE A 37 -3.18 -4.80 -4.42
C PHE A 37 -4.37 -5.40 -3.67
N SER A 38 -4.24 -6.64 -3.23
CA SER A 38 -5.19 -7.26 -2.32
C SER A 38 -4.55 -8.31 -1.41
N PHE A 39 -5.14 -8.46 -0.24
CA PHE A 39 -4.89 -9.49 0.75
C PHE A 39 -6.22 -10.13 1.11
N GLU A 40 -6.27 -11.45 0.99
CA GLU A 40 -7.41 -12.23 1.49
C GLU A 40 -7.14 -12.69 2.92
N ASP A 41 -8.21 -12.94 3.65
CA ASP A 41 -8.22 -13.50 4.99
C ASP A 41 -7.34 -12.79 6.04
N VAL A 42 -7.38 -11.46 6.08
CA VAL A 42 -6.60 -10.65 7.03
C VAL A 42 -7.23 -10.71 8.43
N PRO A 43 -6.46 -10.97 9.50
CA PRO A 43 -6.99 -10.98 10.86
C PRO A 43 -7.60 -9.63 11.25
N VAL A 44 -8.72 -9.68 11.98
CA VAL A 44 -9.30 -8.48 12.60
C VAL A 44 -8.37 -7.94 13.68
N GLY A 45 -8.32 -6.62 13.81
CA GLY A 45 -7.53 -5.93 14.82
C GLY A 45 -6.73 -4.76 14.27
N ARG A 46 -6.02 -4.09 15.19
CA ARG A 46 -5.14 -2.97 14.88
C ARG A 46 -3.78 -3.48 14.44
N CYS A 47 -3.31 -3.06 13.27
CA CYS A 47 -2.00 -3.48 12.77
C CYS A 47 -1.32 -2.37 11.95
N PHE A 48 -0.04 -2.58 11.63
CA PHE A 48 0.70 -1.69 10.73
C PHE A 48 0.46 -2.05 9.26
N ALA A 49 0.30 -1.02 8.45
CA ALA A 49 0.30 -1.09 7.00
C ALA A 49 1.40 -0.18 6.45
N SER A 50 2.26 -0.70 5.59
CA SER A 50 3.34 0.06 4.94
C SER A 50 3.43 -0.26 3.46
N CYS A 51 4.00 0.67 2.71
CA CYS A 51 4.19 0.55 1.27
C CYS A 51 5.54 1.16 0.88
N TYR A 52 6.26 0.46 0.01
CA TYR A 52 7.57 0.85 -0.52
C TYR A 52 7.60 0.66 -2.04
N ALA A 53 8.24 1.59 -2.74
CA ALA A 53 8.60 1.45 -4.15
C ALA A 53 9.97 2.08 -4.39
N GLU A 54 10.73 1.54 -5.35
CA GLU A 54 12.00 2.14 -5.76
C GLU A 54 11.76 3.54 -6.32
N GLY A 55 12.64 4.50 -5.98
CA GLY A 55 12.47 5.91 -6.37
C GLY A 55 11.46 6.70 -5.53
N TYR A 56 10.77 6.07 -4.57
CA TYR A 56 9.77 6.71 -3.72
C TYR A 56 10.15 6.69 -2.23
N GLU A 57 9.66 7.67 -1.48
CA GLU A 57 9.60 7.62 -0.03
C GLU A 57 8.57 6.58 0.41
N SER A 58 8.90 5.78 1.43
CA SER A 58 7.97 4.79 1.98
C SER A 58 6.86 5.46 2.78
N ALA A 59 5.63 4.96 2.66
CA ALA A 59 4.51 5.38 3.49
C ALA A 59 4.14 4.28 4.49
N ALA A 60 3.77 4.67 5.71
CA ALA A 60 3.30 3.76 6.74
C ALA A 60 2.20 4.40 7.60
N ARG A 61 1.26 3.58 8.08
CA ARG A 61 0.22 3.98 9.02
C ARG A 61 -0.29 2.78 9.82
N VAL A 62 -0.95 3.08 10.93
CA VAL A 62 -1.76 2.09 11.65
C VAL A 62 -3.13 2.00 10.98
N VAL A 63 -3.65 0.79 10.83
CA VAL A 63 -4.98 0.50 10.30
C VAL A 63 -5.76 -0.37 11.29
N ASP A 64 -7.05 -0.11 11.42
CA ASP A 64 -7.99 -0.94 12.19
C ASP A 64 -8.79 -1.81 11.22
N VAL A 65 -8.49 -3.11 11.20
CA VAL A 65 -9.21 -4.09 10.37
C VAL A 65 -10.40 -4.61 11.15
N THR A 66 -11.59 -4.09 10.86
CA THR A 66 -12.86 -4.51 11.50
C THR A 66 -13.77 -5.28 10.55
N GLY A 67 -13.40 -5.34 9.26
CA GLY A 67 -14.15 -5.92 8.16
C GLY A 67 -13.38 -5.64 6.86
N ASP A 68 -14.03 -5.78 5.72
CA ASP A 68 -13.40 -5.46 4.44
C ASP A 68 -13.05 -3.97 4.40
N ILE A 69 -11.80 -3.67 4.04
CA ILE A 69 -11.31 -2.29 3.95
C ILE A 69 -10.56 -2.06 2.65
N THR A 70 -10.71 -0.84 2.12
CA THR A 70 -9.94 -0.36 0.98
C THR A 70 -8.99 0.73 1.42
N LEU A 71 -7.74 0.64 0.97
CA LEU A 71 -6.65 1.54 1.35
C LEU A 71 -6.06 2.21 0.10
N THR A 72 -5.75 3.49 0.21
CA THR A 72 -4.91 4.19 -0.76
C THR A 72 -3.55 4.49 -0.14
N PHE A 73 -2.48 4.10 -0.81
CA PHE A 73 -1.12 4.56 -0.51
C PHE A 73 -0.73 5.62 -1.55
N LEU A 74 -0.40 6.82 -1.07
CA LEU A 74 0.19 7.89 -1.87
C LEU A 74 1.68 7.95 -1.55
N LEU A 75 2.52 7.63 -2.52
CA LEU A 75 3.97 7.69 -2.34
C LEU A 75 4.53 8.98 -2.94
N THR A 76 5.44 9.63 -2.22
CA THR A 76 6.14 10.82 -2.70
C THR A 76 7.40 10.38 -3.46
N PRO A 77 7.61 10.76 -4.73
CA PRO A 77 8.88 10.55 -5.41
C PRO A 77 10.03 11.16 -4.61
N LYS A 78 11.15 10.45 -4.52
CA LYS A 78 12.39 11.04 -4.03
C LYS A 78 12.86 12.05 -5.07
N VAL A 79 12.97 13.31 -4.68
CA VAL A 79 13.63 14.29 -5.52
C VAL A 79 15.12 13.95 -5.52
N GLY A 80 15.65 13.58 -6.68
CA GLY A 80 17.09 13.50 -6.88
C GLY A 80 17.67 14.91 -6.78
N LEU A 81 18.47 15.19 -5.76
CA LEU A 81 19.47 16.25 -5.86
C LEU A 81 20.50 15.75 -6.88
N LEU A 82 20.31 16.13 -8.15
CA LEU A 82 21.39 16.15 -9.14
C LEU A 82 22.31 17.34 -8.85
#